data_AF-E0IZ53-F1
#
_entry.id   AF-E0IZ53-F1
#
_cell.length_a   1.000
_cell.length_b   1.000
_cell.length_c   1.000
_cell.angle_alpha   90.00
_cell.angle_beta   90.00
_cell.angle_gamma   90.00
#
_symmetry.space_group_name_H-M   'P 1'
#
loop_
_entity.id
_entity.type
_entity.pdbx_description
1 polymer ?
#
loop_
_entity_poly.entity_id
_entity_poly.type
_entity_poly.pdbx_seq_one_letter_code
_entity_poly.pdbx_strand_id
1 'polypeptide(L)' 'MNIEELKKQAETEIADFIAQKIAELNKNTGKEVSEIRFTAREKMTGLESYDVKIKIM' A
#
# COMPACT_ATOMS: atom_id res chain seq x y z
N MET A 1 21.14 11.87 3.88
CA MET A 1 20.54 10.57 4.23
C MET A 1 21.19 9.51 3.38
N ASN A 2 21.57 8.39 3.98
CA ASN A 2 22.07 7.22 3.26
C ASN A 2 20.90 6.49 2.58
N ILE A 3 21.18 5.72 1.52
CA ILE A 3 20.18 4.96 0.76
C ILE A 3 19.34 4.03 1.65
N GLU A 4 19.95 3.44 2.68
CA GLU A 4 19.24 2.58 3.64
C GLU A 4 18.30 3.35 4.56
N GLU A 5 18.63 4.59 4.91
CA GLU A 5 17.73 5.45 5.70
C GLU A 5 16.53 5.87 4.85
N LEU A 6 16.76 6.23 3.58
CA LEU A 6 15.70 6.59 2.64
C LEU A 6 14.75 5.41 2.36
N LYS A 7 15.29 4.19 2.21
CA LYS A 7 14.48 2.97 2.05
C LYS A 7 13.59 2.73 3.26
N LYS A 8 14.15 2.76 4.47
CA LYS A 8 13.39 2.56 5.71
C LYS A 8 12.31 3.62 5.92
N GLN A 9 12.62 4.87 5.58
CA GLN A 9 11.65 5.95 5.63
C GLN A 9 10.48 5.67 4.68
N ALA A 10 10.77 5.34 3.41
CA ALA A 10 9.73 5.03 2.43
C ALA A 10 8.89 3.80 2.83
N GLU A 11 9.52 2.75 3.35
CA GLU A 11 8.83 1.56 3.86
C GLU A 11 7.84 1.90 4.98
N THR A 12 8.26 2.77 5.90
CA THR A 12 7.44 3.22 7.04
C THR A 12 6.27 4.09 6.56
N GLU A 13 6.54 5.07 5.68
CA GLU A 13 5.51 5.94 5.11
C GLU A 13 4.44 5.15 4.32
N ILE A 14 4.86 4.14 3.56
CA ILE A 14 3.94 3.27 2.81
C ILE A 14 3.10 2.43 3.78
N ALA A 15 3.71 1.86 4.83
CA ALA A 15 3.00 1.05 5.82
C ALA A 15 1.96 1.86 6.58
N ASP A 16 2.32 3.06 7.04
CA ASP A 16 1.42 3.97 7.76
C ASP A 16 0.25 4.40 6.87
N PHE A 17 0.52 4.70 5.60
CA PHE A 17 -0.51 5.07 4.64
C PHE A 17 -1.51 3.92 4.40
N ILE A 18 -1.02 2.68 4.23
CA ILE A 18 -1.88 1.51 4.06
C ILE A 18 -2.74 1.29 5.31
N ALA A 19 -2.16 1.37 6.51
CA ALA A 19 -2.90 1.21 7.76
C ALA A 19 -4.00 2.26 7.92
N GLN A 20 -3.70 3.53 7.62
CA GLN A 20 -4.69 4.61 7.63
C GLN A 20 -5.85 4.32 6.66
N LYS A 21 -5.55 3.86 5.45
CA LYS A 21 -6.58 3.56 4.43
C LYS A 21 -7.44 2.36 4.80
N ILE A 22 -6.89 1.33 5.45
CA ILE A 22 -7.66 0.20 5.97
C ILE A 22 -8.63 0.69 7.07
N ALA A 23 -8.15 1.50 8.02
CA ALA A 23 -8.99 2.03 9.09
C ALA A 23 -10.14 2.90 8.54
N GLU A 24 -9.85 3.73 7.54
CA GLU A 24 -10.85 4.54 6.83
C GLU A 24 -11.89 3.67 6.12
N LEU A 25 -11.46 2.63 5.39
CA LEU A 25 -12.35 1.69 4.70
C LEU A 25 -13.24 0.92 5.68
N ASN A 26 -12.67 0.39 6.77
CA ASN A 26 -13.42 -0.34 7.78
C ASN A 26 -14.49 0.55 8.43
N LYS A 27 -14.12 1.80 8.76
CA LYS A 27 -15.05 2.79 9.34
C LYS A 27 -16.18 3.15 8.37
N ASN A 28 -15.87 3.34 7.10
CA ASN A 28 -16.83 3.79 6.10
C ASN A 28 -17.77 2.68 5.62
N THR A 29 -17.29 1.44 5.55
CA THR A 29 -18.06 0.30 5.03
C THR A 29 -18.66 -0.58 6.11
N GLY A 30 -18.18 -0.49 7.35
CA GLY A 30 -18.56 -1.40 8.45
C GLY A 30 -18.10 -2.85 8.23
N LYS A 31 -17.24 -3.08 7.24
CA LYS A 31 -16.74 -4.39 6.82
C LYS A 31 -15.23 -4.44 7.01
N GLU A 32 -14.70 -5.61 7.30
CA GLU A 32 -13.27 -5.80 7.46
C GLU A 32 -12.59 -6.08 6.11
N VAL A 33 -11.43 -5.47 5.89
CA VAL A 33 -10.52 -5.85 4.82
C VAL A 33 -9.96 -7.25 5.09
N SER A 34 -10.24 -8.19 4.18
CA SER A 34 -9.80 -9.59 4.26
C SER A 34 -8.54 -9.89 3.45
N GLU A 35 -8.29 -9.12 2.38
CA GLU A 35 -7.16 -9.34 1.50
C GLU A 35 -6.79 -8.05 0.75
N ILE A 36 -5.49 -7.81 0.58
CA ILE A 36 -4.95 -6.76 -0.29
C ILE A 36 -3.98 -7.41 -1.26
N ARG A 37 -4.22 -7.26 -2.56
CA ARG A 37 -3.34 -7.74 -3.63
C ARG A 37 -2.63 -6.59 -4.30
N PHE A 38 -1.32 -6.70 -4.42
CA PHE A 38 -0.47 -5.77 -5.16
C PHE A 38 -0.05 -6.43 -6.47
N THR A 39 -0.25 -5.75 -7.59
CA THR A 39 0.20 -6.18 -8.92
C THR A 39 1.19 -5.15 -9.43
N ALA A 40 2.42 -5.58 -9.75
CA ALA A 40 3.44 -4.68 -10.26
C ALA A 40 2.95 -4.01 -11.56
N ARG A 41 3.08 -2.68 -11.61
CA ARG A 41 2.85 -1.88 -12.81
C ARG A 41 4.21 -1.48 -13.36
N GLU A 42 4.54 -2.04 -14.52
CA GLU A 42 5.82 -1.83 -15.18
C GLU A 42 5.66 -0.95 -16.42
N LYS A 43 6.67 -0.13 -16.67
CA LYS A 43 6.89 0.59 -17.93
C LYS A 43 8.17 0.09 -18.57
N MET A 44 8.43 0.52 -19.82
CA MET A 44 9.69 0.23 -20.50
C MET A 44 10.93 0.72 -19.71
N THR A 45 10.76 1.68 -18.79
CA THR A 45 11.80 2.22 -17.91
C THR A 45 11.94 1.48 -16.57
N GLY A 46 11.20 0.40 -16.34
CA GLY A 46 11.20 -0.39 -15.11
C GLY A 46 9.91 -0.31 -14.29
N LEU A 47 9.98 -0.72 -13.03
CA LEU A 47 8.85 -0.71 -12.09
C LEU A 47 8.40 0.74 -11.83
N GLU A 48 7.15 1.05 -12.15
CA GLU A 48 6.56 2.37 -11.91
C GLU A 48 5.80 2.41 -10.58
N SER A 49 4.95 1.41 -10.32
CA SER A 49 4.12 1.36 -9.12
C SER A 49 3.51 -0.03 -8.90
N TYR A 50 2.55 -0.13 -7.98
CA TYR A 50 1.70 -1.30 -7.82
C TYR A 50 0.23 -0.92 -7.93
N ASP A 51 -0.51 -1.67 -8.75
CA ASP A 51 -1.97 -1.67 -8.74
C ASP A 51 -2.49 -2.47 -7.54
N VAL A 52 -3.48 -1.91 -6.84
CA VAL A 52 -3.99 -2.46 -5.59
C VAL A 52 -5.44 -2.91 -5.75
N LYS A 53 -5.73 -4.15 -5.35
CA LYS A 53 -7.11 -4.67 -5.21
C LYS A 53 -7.37 -5.04 -3.75
N ILE A 54 -8.47 -4.54 -3.21
CA ILE A 54 -8.88 -4.75 -1.81
C ILE A 54 -10.14 -5.60 -1.80
N LYS A 55 -10.15 -6.66 -0.99
CA LYS A 55 -11.33 -7.51 -0.77
C LYS A 55 -11.90 -7.24 0.63
N ILE A 56 -13.17 -6.87 0.70
CA ILE A 56 -13.93 -6.68 1.93
C ILE A 56 -14.93 -7.84 2.12
N MET A 57 -15.18 -8.25 3.36
CA MET A 57 -16.19 -9.29 3.70
C MET A 57 -17.61 -8.73 3.73
#